data_AF-A0A2D7X526-F1
#
_entry.id   AF-A0A2D7X526-F1
#
_cell.length_a   1.000
_cell.length_b   1.000
_cell.length_c   1.000
_cell.angle_alpha   90.00
_cell.angle_beta   90.00
_cell.angle_gamma   90.00
#
_symmetry.space_group_name_H-M   'P 1'
#
loop_
_entity.id
_entity.type
_entity.pdbx_description
1 polymer ?
#
loop_
_entity_poly.entity_id
_entity_poly.type
_entity_poly.pdbx_seq_one_letter_code
_entity_poly.pdbx_strand_id
1 'polypeptide(L)'
;MSLRKWVGEKWVDIGAPKKKGKFQPCGRKSAKKSKRKYPKCVPLAKAKRMTASQRRSAVARKRSKAQGVGGKPTNVATFAKKGKKTTTKRRSSTKRR
;
A
#
# COMPACT_ATOMS: atom_id res chain seq x y z
N MET A 1 21.04 -15.12 -3.44
CA MET A 1 20.97 -14.50 -2.08
C MET A 1 20.65 -15.61 -1.10
N SER A 2 21.51 -15.90 -0.12
CA SER A 2 21.20 -16.91 0.90
C SER A 2 20.26 -16.34 1.98
N LEU A 3 19.41 -17.18 2.59
CA LEU A 3 18.50 -16.75 3.68
C LEU A 3 19.24 -16.05 4.82
N ARG A 4 20.45 -16.53 5.16
CA ARG A 4 21.29 -15.94 6.21
C ARG A 4 21.64 -14.48 5.92
N LYS A 5 21.91 -14.14 4.66
CA LYS A 5 22.16 -12.75 4.24
C LYS A 5 20.91 -11.89 4.42
N TRP A 6 19.73 -12.41 4.04
CA TRP A 6 18.46 -11.67 4.12
C TRP A 6 18.04 -11.36 5.57
N VAL A 7 18.18 -12.31 6.49
CA VAL A 7 17.84 -12.10 7.92
C VAL A 7 18.81 -11.12 8.58
N GLY A 8 20.09 -11.16 8.20
CA GLY A 8 21.13 -10.27 8.75
C GLY A 8 21.11 -8.83 8.24
N GLU A 9 20.23 -8.49 7.29
CA GLU A 9 20.12 -7.13 6.79
C GLU A 9 19.61 -6.14 7.85
N LYS A 10 19.97 -4.86 7.71
CA LYS A 10 19.42 -3.81 8.57
C LYS A 10 17.96 -3.54 8.20
N TRP A 11 17.03 -3.92 9.07
CA TRP A 11 15.59 -3.67 8.90
C TRP A 11 15.17 -2.32 9.47
N VAL A 12 14.38 -1.57 8.71
CA VAL A 12 13.91 -0.23 9.08
C VAL A 12 12.39 -0.11 8.97
N ASP A 13 11.80 0.75 9.82
CA ASP A 13 10.38 1.07 9.78
C ASP A 13 10.12 2.28 8.88
N ILE A 14 9.42 2.06 7.76
CA ILE A 14 9.01 3.11 6.82
C ILE A 14 7.77 3.88 7.29
N GLY A 15 7.04 3.36 8.28
CA GLY A 15 5.81 3.95 8.82
C GLY A 15 6.03 5.09 9.81
N ALA A 16 7.26 5.30 10.25
CA ALA A 16 7.66 6.36 11.19
C ALA A 16 8.98 7.02 10.76
N PRO A 17 9.02 7.72 9.61
CA PRO A 17 10.22 8.41 9.16
C PRO A 17 10.58 9.55 10.13
N LYS A 18 11.89 9.71 10.39
CA LYS A 18 12.45 10.83 11.15
C LYS A 18 12.55 12.08 10.27
N LYS A 19 12.80 13.22 10.91
CA LYS A 19 13.21 14.46 10.22
C LYS A 19 14.41 14.15 9.30
N LYS A 20 14.45 14.77 8.11
CA LYS A 20 15.49 14.60 7.07
C LYS A 20 15.53 13.21 6.39
N GLY A 21 14.41 12.50 6.32
CA GLY A 21 14.29 11.27 5.53
C GLY A 21 15.00 10.03 6.11
N LYS A 22 15.50 10.11 7.35
CA LYS A 22 16.12 8.98 8.04
C LYS A 22 15.03 7.99 8.52
N PHE A 23 15.33 6.70 8.52
CA PHE A 23 14.42 5.67 9.03
C PHE A 23 14.82 5.22 10.43
N GLN A 24 13.81 4.83 11.23
CA GLN A 24 14.02 4.21 12.52
C GLN A 24 14.32 2.71 12.35
N PRO A 25 15.04 2.08 13.28
CA PRO A 25 15.15 0.62 13.29
C PRO A 25 13.76 -0.02 13.43
N CYS A 26 13.55 -1.11 12.70
CA CYS A 26 12.39 -1.98 12.85
C CYS A 26 12.45 -2.69 14.23
N GLY A 27 11.29 -3.04 14.81
CA GLY A 27 11.23 -3.81 16.06
C GLY A 27 11.44 -3.00 17.35
N ARG A 28 11.48 -1.67 17.28
CA ARG A 28 11.63 -0.81 18.47
C ARG A 28 10.53 -1.06 19.51
N LYS A 29 10.90 -1.05 20.81
CA LYS A 29 9.96 -1.24 21.94
C LYS A 29 8.80 -0.20 21.93
N SER A 30 9.08 1.03 21.50
CA SER A 30 8.07 2.10 21.41
C SER A 30 7.00 1.86 20.34
N ALA A 31 7.22 0.96 19.38
CA ALA A 31 6.20 0.60 18.40
C ALA A 31 5.05 -0.20 19.03
N LYS A 32 5.34 -1.03 20.04
CA LYS A 32 4.35 -1.89 20.73
C LYS A 32 3.24 -1.10 21.43
N LYS A 33 3.59 0.08 21.97
CA LYS A 33 2.67 0.99 22.67
C LYS A 33 2.02 2.01 21.74
N SER A 34 2.40 2.03 20.46
CA SER A 34 1.88 3.01 19.50
C SER A 34 0.51 2.61 18.97
N LYS A 35 -0.30 3.60 18.56
CA LYS A 35 -1.59 3.38 17.87
C LYS A 35 -1.44 2.53 16.59
N ARG A 36 -0.22 2.40 16.05
CA ARG A 36 0.14 1.55 14.91
C ARG A 36 0.89 0.32 15.43
N LYS A 37 0.14 -0.64 16.00
CA LYS A 37 0.62 -1.87 16.68
C LYS A 37 1.74 -2.62 15.94
N TYR A 38 1.75 -2.57 14.59
CA TYR A 38 2.71 -3.26 13.74
C TYR A 38 3.51 -2.29 12.87
N PRO A 39 4.82 -2.12 13.11
CA PRO A 39 5.69 -1.32 12.24
C PRO A 39 5.79 -1.96 10.86
N LYS A 40 5.96 -1.13 9.82
CA LYS A 40 6.09 -1.60 8.44
C LYS A 40 7.58 -1.76 8.14
N CYS A 41 8.08 -2.96 8.35
CA CYS A 41 9.49 -3.26 8.25
C CYS A 41 9.89 -3.69 6.86
N VAL A 42 10.96 -3.08 6.36
CA VAL A 42 11.61 -3.45 5.11
C VAL A 42 13.13 -3.35 5.27
N PRO A 43 13.93 -4.07 4.46
CA PRO A 43 15.38 -3.90 4.51
C PRO A 43 15.79 -2.50 4.05
N LEU A 44 16.88 -1.97 4.65
CA LEU A 44 17.38 -0.62 4.38
C LEU A 44 17.65 -0.39 2.89
N ALA A 45 18.20 -1.39 2.20
CA ALA A 45 18.44 -1.33 0.76
C ALA A 45 17.15 -1.08 -0.02
N LYS A 46 16.05 -1.74 0.36
CA LYS A 46 14.73 -1.52 -0.25
C LYS A 46 14.17 -0.15 0.12
N ALA A 47 14.26 0.27 1.39
CA ALA A 47 13.74 1.56 1.85
C ALA A 47 14.36 2.76 1.12
N LYS A 48 15.68 2.68 0.83
CA LYS A 48 16.43 3.69 0.06
C LYS A 48 15.97 3.76 -1.40
N ARG A 49 15.65 2.62 -2.01
CA ARG A 49 15.15 2.53 -3.39
C ARG A 49 13.70 2.98 -3.54
N MET A 50 12.92 2.99 -2.46
CA MET A 50 11.54 3.47 -2.52
C MET A 50 11.48 4.99 -2.65
N THR A 51 10.58 5.50 -3.48
CA THR A 51 10.25 6.93 -3.51
C THR A 51 9.35 7.32 -2.34
N ALA A 52 9.17 8.62 -2.10
CA ALA A 52 8.26 9.11 -1.06
C ALA A 52 6.81 8.63 -1.29
N SER A 53 6.34 8.62 -2.54
CA SER A 53 5.01 8.13 -2.89
C SER A 53 4.87 6.63 -2.63
N GLN A 54 5.84 5.81 -3.03
CA GLN A 54 5.83 4.37 -2.78
C GLN A 54 5.82 4.04 -1.29
N ARG A 55 6.61 4.76 -0.48
CA ARG A 55 6.60 4.59 0.98
C ARG A 55 5.23 4.93 1.58
N ARG A 56 4.61 6.04 1.16
CA ARG A 56 3.26 6.41 1.61
C ARG A 56 2.26 5.32 1.25
N SER A 57 2.30 4.81 0.02
CA SER A 57 1.40 3.72 -0.44
C SER A 57 1.60 2.41 0.32
N ALA A 58 2.84 2.07 0.71
CA ALA A 58 3.13 0.86 1.48
C ALA A 58 2.65 0.93 2.94
N VAL A 59 2.59 2.14 3.51
CA VAL A 59 2.11 2.38 4.88
C VAL A 59 0.60 2.57 4.91
N ALA A 60 0.03 3.17 3.87
CA ALA A 60 -1.39 3.44 3.79
C ALA A 60 -2.21 2.14 3.79
N ARG A 61 -3.33 2.17 4.52
CA ARG A 61 -4.34 1.11 4.42
C ARG A 61 -5.02 1.23 3.05
N LYS A 62 -5.11 0.14 2.30
CA LYS A 62 -5.90 0.11 1.07
C LYS A 62 -7.36 0.35 1.40
N ARG A 63 -7.93 1.39 0.84
CA ARG A 63 -9.33 1.78 1.01
C ARG A 63 -9.89 2.29 -0.30
N SER A 64 -11.16 2.03 -0.51
CA SER A 64 -11.97 2.51 -1.63
C SER A 64 -12.39 3.96 -1.43
N LYS A 65 -12.67 4.33 -0.17
CA LYS A 65 -13.10 5.67 0.27
C LYS A 65 -12.43 6.04 1.59
N ALA A 66 -12.49 7.33 1.93
CA ALA A 66 -12.05 7.83 3.22
C ALA A 66 -12.88 7.23 4.38
N GLN A 67 -12.33 7.23 5.59
CA GLN A 67 -13.11 6.86 6.78
C GLN A 67 -14.12 7.97 7.10
N GLY A 68 -15.33 7.60 7.50
CA GLY A 68 -16.39 8.55 7.84
C GLY A 68 -17.28 8.98 6.67
N VAL A 69 -17.13 8.36 5.50
CA VAL A 69 -18.14 8.51 4.44
C VAL A 69 -19.39 7.74 4.86
N GLY A 70 -20.52 8.42 4.96
CA GLY A 70 -21.82 7.78 5.19
C GLY A 70 -22.23 6.91 4.00
N GLY A 71 -23.04 5.88 4.25
CA GLY A 71 -23.55 4.97 3.22
C GLY A 71 -22.79 3.63 3.11
N LYS A 72 -23.19 2.82 2.12
CA LYS A 72 -22.72 1.43 1.96
C LYS A 72 -21.19 1.38 1.75
N PRO A 73 -20.46 0.49 2.45
CA PRO A 73 -19.03 0.27 2.22
C PRO A 73 -18.78 -0.08 0.76
N THR A 74 -17.83 0.61 0.13
CA THR A 74 -17.36 0.28 -1.23
C THR A 74 -16.12 -0.59 -1.11
N ASN A 75 -15.96 -1.60 -1.96
CA ASN A 75 -14.76 -2.46 -1.94
C ASN A 75 -13.68 -1.93 -2.88
N VAL A 76 -12.41 -2.12 -2.52
CA VAL A 76 -11.29 -1.75 -3.40
C VAL A 76 -11.28 -2.68 -4.60
N ALA A 77 -11.25 -2.13 -5.82
CA ALA A 77 -11.13 -2.94 -7.02
C ALA A 77 -9.81 -3.74 -6.98
N THR A 78 -9.92 -5.07 -7.02
CA THR A 78 -8.77 -5.96 -7.12
C THR A 78 -8.30 -6.03 -8.57
N PHE A 79 -7.03 -6.37 -8.79
CA PHE A 79 -6.45 -6.46 -10.13
C PHE A 79 -7.22 -7.44 -11.05
N ALA A 80 -7.80 -8.50 -10.48
CA ALA A 80 -8.68 -9.44 -11.19
C ALA A 80 -9.96 -8.80 -11.76
N LYS A 81 -10.45 -7.70 -11.17
CA LYS A 81 -11.66 -7.01 -11.64
C LYS A 81 -11.45 -6.14 -12.87
N LYS A 82 -10.19 -5.82 -13.24
CA LYS A 82 -9.86 -4.99 -14.43
C LYS A 82 -9.96 -5.75 -15.76
N GLY A 83 -10.38 -7.02 -15.75
CA GLY A 83 -10.44 -7.91 -16.92
C GLY A 83 -11.79 -8.02 -17.64
N LYS A 84 -12.78 -7.17 -17.36
CA LYS A 84 -14.02 -7.13 -18.19
C LYS A 84 -14.16 -5.80 -18.91
N LYS A 85 -13.35 -5.59 -19.93
CA LYS A 85 -13.77 -4.79 -21.09
C LYS A 85 -14.57 -5.71 -22.02
N THR A 86 -15.75 -6.14 -21.60
CA THR A 86 -16.74 -6.60 -22.57
C THR A 86 -17.18 -5.37 -23.33
N THR A 87 -16.59 -5.17 -24.50
CA THR A 87 -17.07 -4.27 -25.54
C THR A 87 -18.48 -4.69 -25.90
N THR A 88 -19.48 -4.22 -25.15
CA THR A 88 -20.87 -4.25 -25.61
C THR A 88 -20.95 -3.22 -26.72
N LYS A 89 -20.67 -3.67 -27.95
CA LYS A 89 -20.94 -2.94 -29.18
C LYS A 89 -22.44 -2.67 -29.15
N ARG A 90 -22.85 -1.45 -28.78
CA ARG A 90 -24.22 -0.95 -28.99
C ARG A 90 -24.49 -1.07 -30.49
N ARG A 91 -25.15 -2.14 -30.92
CA ARG A 91 -25.84 -2.14 -32.22
C ARG A 91 -27.03 -1.21 -32.03
N SER A 92 -26.86 0.04 -32.42
CA SER A 92 -27.94 0.99 -32.63
C SER A 92 -28.83 0.46 -33.75
N SER A 93 -29.94 -0.20 -33.41
CA SER A 93 -31.04 -0.38 -34.33
C SER A 93 -31.81 0.95 -34.38
N THR A 94 -31.39 1.82 -35.29
CA THR A 94 -32.12 3.02 -35.68
C THR A 94 -33.51 2.58 -36.14
N LYS A 95 -34.51 2.91 -35.33
CA LYS A 95 -35.91 3.00 -35.73
C LYS A 95 -36.00 4.08 -36.81
N ARG A 96 -36.20 3.71 -38.06
CA ARG A 96 -36.68 4.59 -39.13
C ARG A 96 -37.78 3.85 -39.88
N ARG A 97 -38.96 4.48 -39.79
CA ARG A 97 -40.21 4.34 -40.56
C ARG A 97 -40.35 3.11 -41.44
#